data_AF-A0A7W8XTM1-F1
#
_entry.id   AF-A0A7W8XTM1-F1
#
_cell.length_a   1.000
_cell.length_b   1.000
_cell.length_c   1.000
_cell.angle_alpha   90.00
_cell.angle_beta   90.00
_cell.angle_gamma   90.00
#
_symmetry.space_group_name_H-M   'P 1'
#
loop_
_entity.id
_entity.type
_entity.pdbx_description
1 polymer ?
#
loop_
_entity_poly.entity_id
_entity_poly.type
_entity_poly.pdbx_seq_one_letter_code
_entity_poly.pdbx_strand_id
1 'polypeptide(L)'
;MITRIPAASLTAAALSLMFLGNPASAQQATQEKPTQGQQPESNGAAAAVSDQKIEAFAVAYQQVDKIRQEYSAKIGATSDPTAKQQLQTEASKQMVQAVQTSPGISVDEYRTILAAAQKDPVLVKKVQDKLQKSAPAQQ
;
A
#
# COMPACT_ATOMS: atom_id res chain seq x y z
N MET A 1 -52.45 -2.45 -53.47
CA MET A 1 -51.95 -3.63 -54.20
C MET A 1 -51.12 -4.42 -53.20
N ILE A 2 -51.67 -5.35 -52.41
CA ILE A 2 -52.06 -6.75 -52.70
C ILE A 2 -50.99 -7.52 -53.47
N THR A 3 -50.34 -8.48 -52.81
CA THR A 3 -49.92 -9.85 -53.25
C THR A 3 -49.36 -10.55 -52.00
N ARG A 4 -50.07 -11.47 -51.31
CA ARG A 4 -50.44 -12.89 -51.58
C ARG A 4 -49.38 -13.91 -51.12
N ILE A 5 -49.78 -14.69 -50.10
CA ILE A 5 -49.22 -15.89 -49.44
C ILE A 5 -49.22 -17.10 -50.42
N PRO A 6 -48.39 -18.19 -50.29
CA PRO A 6 -48.62 -19.32 -49.34
C PRO A 6 -47.32 -20.08 -48.88
N ALA A 7 -47.18 -20.56 -47.63
CA ALA A 7 -47.68 -21.79 -47.00
C ALA A 7 -46.68 -22.98 -46.97
N ALA A 8 -46.88 -23.82 -45.95
CA ALA A 8 -46.32 -25.14 -45.63
C ALA A 8 -45.01 -25.16 -44.78
N SER A 9 -44.89 -25.88 -43.67
CA SER A 9 -45.80 -26.79 -42.96
C SER A 9 -45.18 -27.21 -41.60
N LEU A 10 -46.07 -27.35 -40.59
CA LEU A 10 -46.16 -28.43 -39.59
C LEU A 10 -45.01 -28.71 -38.56
N THR A 11 -45.36 -28.44 -37.28
CA THR A 11 -45.17 -29.27 -36.05
C THR A 11 -43.74 -29.74 -35.69
N ALA A 12 -43.24 -29.64 -34.46
CA ALA A 12 -43.87 -29.94 -33.18
C ALA A 12 -43.07 -29.32 -32.02
N ALA A 13 -43.75 -29.17 -30.88
CA ALA A 13 -43.31 -28.57 -29.64
C ALA A 13 -42.07 -29.22 -28.99
N ALA A 14 -41.21 -28.38 -28.40
CA ALA A 14 -40.62 -28.65 -27.10
C ALA A 14 -40.28 -27.32 -26.41
N LEU A 15 -40.64 -27.28 -25.13
CA LEU A 15 -40.71 -26.17 -24.21
C LEU A 15 -39.38 -25.40 -24.03
N SER A 16 -39.53 -24.08 -23.89
CA SER A 16 -38.66 -23.12 -23.18
C SER A 16 -37.82 -23.76 -22.06
N LEU A 17 -36.56 -23.40 -21.86
CA LEU A 17 -36.16 -22.11 -21.29
C LEU A 17 -34.74 -21.72 -21.71
N MET A 18 -34.65 -20.48 -22.17
CA MET A 18 -33.46 -19.72 -22.44
C MET A 18 -32.82 -19.31 -21.10
N PHE A 19 -31.55 -19.62 -20.89
CA PHE A 19 -30.65 -18.72 -20.16
C PHE A 19 -29.41 -18.48 -21.01
N LEU A 20 -29.30 -17.22 -21.43
CA LEU A 20 -28.23 -16.59 -22.21
C LEU A 20 -26.90 -16.86 -21.50
N GLY A 21 -25.90 -17.41 -22.19
CA GLY A 21 -24.88 -16.62 -22.91
C GLY A 21 -23.64 -16.48 -22.01
N ASN A 22 -22.40 -16.65 -22.44
CA ASN A 22 -21.80 -16.92 -23.75
C ASN A 22 -20.40 -17.53 -23.46
N PRO A 23 -19.77 -18.20 -24.44
CA PRO A 23 -18.62 -19.08 -24.26
C PRO A 23 -17.28 -18.36 -24.48
N ALA A 24 -16.20 -18.87 -23.89
CA ALA A 24 -14.86 -18.68 -24.44
C ALA A 24 -13.98 -19.88 -24.10
N SER A 25 -13.62 -20.61 -25.15
CA SER A 25 -12.85 -21.84 -25.21
C SER A 25 -11.38 -21.67 -24.79
N ALA A 26 -10.83 -22.72 -24.16
CA ALA A 26 -9.49 -23.31 -24.40
C ALA A 26 -9.18 -24.29 -23.24
N GLN A 27 -9.34 -25.61 -23.42
CA GLN A 27 -8.32 -26.53 -23.95
C GLN A 27 -6.95 -26.47 -23.25
N GLN A 28 -6.79 -27.41 -22.30
CA GLN A 28 -5.77 -28.47 -22.30
C GLN A 28 -4.37 -28.24 -21.68
N ALA A 29 -4.05 -29.20 -20.79
CA ALA A 29 -2.75 -29.82 -20.48
C ALA A 29 -1.79 -29.20 -19.44
N THR A 30 -1.80 -29.85 -18.25
CA THR A 30 -0.66 -30.55 -17.61
C THR A 30 0.44 -29.76 -16.87
N GLN A 31 0.53 -30.10 -15.56
CA GLN A 31 1.68 -30.03 -14.63
C GLN A 31 2.22 -28.61 -14.33
N GLU A 32 2.62 -28.22 -13.12
CA GLU A 32 3.39 -28.89 -12.07
C GLU A 32 3.04 -28.26 -10.70
N LYS A 33 3.14 -29.02 -9.61
CA LYS A 33 3.23 -28.48 -8.24
C LYS A 33 4.70 -28.60 -7.82
N PRO A 34 5.32 -27.57 -7.24
CA PRO A 34 5.54 -27.62 -5.80
C PRO A 34 5.39 -26.25 -5.08
N THR A 35 4.78 -26.32 -3.89
CA THR A 35 4.95 -25.45 -2.71
C THR A 35 5.74 -24.14 -2.85
N GLN A 36 5.07 -23.00 -2.63
CA GLN A 36 5.70 -21.78 -2.16
C GLN A 36 4.74 -20.95 -1.30
N GLY A 37 5.22 -20.62 -0.09
CA GLY A 37 4.82 -19.42 0.62
C GLY A 37 3.60 -19.55 1.51
N GLN A 38 3.85 -19.91 2.77
CA GLN A 38 3.04 -19.43 3.88
C GLN A 38 2.79 -17.93 3.69
N GLN A 39 1.57 -17.52 3.40
CA GLN A 39 1.11 -16.17 3.70
C GLN A 39 0.73 -16.15 5.18
N PRO A 40 1.42 -15.41 6.05
CA PRO A 40 0.87 -15.07 7.34
C PRO A 40 -0.30 -14.09 7.10
N GLU A 41 -1.50 -14.55 7.41
CA GLU A 41 -2.51 -13.80 8.18
C GLU A 41 -2.73 -12.31 7.83
N SER A 42 -3.12 -11.97 6.60
CA SER A 42 -3.77 -10.67 6.39
C SER A 42 -5.23 -10.72 6.84
N ASN A 43 -5.41 -10.89 8.15
CA ASN A 43 -6.66 -10.65 8.84
C ASN A 43 -6.95 -9.15 8.84
N GLY A 44 -7.85 -8.73 7.96
CA GLY A 44 -8.75 -7.61 8.19
C GLY A 44 -8.12 -6.21 8.24
N ALA A 45 -8.62 -5.34 7.37
CA ALA A 45 -8.54 -3.89 7.50
C ALA A 45 -8.69 -3.45 8.98
N ALA A 46 -7.77 -2.59 9.45
CA ALA A 46 -7.65 -2.12 10.83
C ALA A 46 -7.03 -3.09 11.85
N ALA A 47 -5.99 -3.84 11.47
CA ALA A 47 -4.98 -4.24 12.43
C ALA A 47 -4.42 -2.96 13.08
N ALA A 48 -4.92 -2.64 14.27
CA ALA A 48 -4.44 -1.56 15.13
C ALA A 48 -2.92 -1.52 15.05
N VAL A 49 -2.36 -0.36 14.72
CA VAL A 49 -0.92 -0.13 14.55
C VAL A 49 -0.19 -0.94 15.62
N SER A 50 0.37 -2.09 15.23
CA SER A 50 0.89 -3.06 16.19
C SER A 50 2.16 -2.50 16.80
N ASP A 51 2.50 -2.89 18.03
CA ASP A 51 3.71 -2.39 18.70
C ASP A 51 4.98 -2.59 17.86
N GLN A 52 5.07 -3.66 17.05
CA GLN A 52 6.14 -3.85 16.06
C GLN A 52 6.14 -2.78 14.95
N LYS A 53 4.97 -2.37 14.45
CA LYS A 53 4.87 -1.28 13.46
C LYS A 53 5.22 0.07 14.09
N ILE A 54 4.88 0.28 15.36
CA ILE A 54 5.27 1.47 16.13
C ILE A 54 6.80 1.52 16.28
N GLU A 55 7.44 0.38 16.56
CA GLU A 55 8.89 0.29 16.68
C GLU A 55 9.60 0.51 15.33
N ALA A 56 9.13 -0.15 14.26
CA ALA A 56 9.64 0.09 12.90
C ALA A 56 9.45 1.56 12.47
N PHE A 57 8.30 2.16 12.82
CA PHE A 57 8.05 3.58 12.62
C PHE A 57 9.03 4.45 13.41
N ALA A 58 9.31 4.14 14.67
CA ALA A 58 10.24 4.87 15.50
C ALA A 58 11.65 4.88 14.88
N VAL A 59 12.14 3.73 14.42
CA VAL A 59 13.44 3.62 13.73
C VAL A 59 13.45 4.46 12.44
N ALA A 60 12.42 4.31 11.61
CA ALA A 60 12.29 5.10 10.37
C ALA A 60 12.23 6.60 10.65
N TYR A 61 11.49 7.00 11.70
CA TYR A 61 11.32 8.38 12.11
C TYR A 61 12.65 9.00 12.53
N GLN A 62 13.51 8.28 13.28
CA GLN A 62 14.85 8.78 13.64
C GLN A 62 15.71 9.07 12.41
N GLN A 63 15.67 8.20 11.41
CA GLN A 63 16.42 8.38 10.17
C GLN A 63 15.89 9.58 9.37
N VAL A 64 14.57 9.69 9.25
CA VAL A 64 13.89 10.82 8.62
C VAL A 64 14.19 12.13 9.36
N ASP A 65 14.23 12.09 10.70
CA ASP A 65 14.54 13.26 11.54
C ASP A 65 15.97 13.75 11.29
N LYS A 66 16.96 12.85 11.27
CA LYS A 66 18.35 13.19 10.92
C LYS A 66 18.45 13.88 9.56
N ILE A 67 17.80 13.31 8.54
CA ILE A 67 17.75 13.90 7.19
C ILE A 67 17.11 15.28 7.24
N ARG A 68 15.97 15.42 7.93
CA ARG A 68 15.28 16.70 8.08
C ARG A 68 16.19 17.76 8.71
N GLN A 69 16.88 17.44 9.80
CA GLN A 69 17.80 18.36 10.47
C GLN A 69 18.95 18.77 9.55
N GLU A 70 19.56 17.80 8.86
CA GLU A 70 20.68 18.04 7.94
C GLU A 70 20.26 18.97 6.79
N TYR A 71 19.15 18.68 6.13
CA TYR A 71 18.66 19.49 5.02
C TYR A 71 18.11 20.84 5.48
N SER A 72 17.48 20.93 6.64
CA SER A 72 17.07 22.22 7.22
C SER A 72 18.27 23.14 7.45
N ALA A 73 19.39 22.61 7.95
CA ALA A 73 20.63 23.37 8.09
C ALA A 73 21.18 23.83 6.73
N LYS A 74 21.25 22.93 5.73
CA LYS A 74 21.70 23.25 4.38
C LYS A 74 20.82 24.31 3.70
N ILE A 75 19.50 24.17 3.80
CA ILE A 75 18.52 25.11 3.24
C ILE A 75 18.63 26.48 3.92
N GLY A 76 18.79 26.51 5.25
CA GLY A 76 18.97 27.75 6.01
C GLY A 76 20.28 28.47 5.68
N ALA A 77 21.36 27.72 5.42
CA ALA A 77 22.66 28.27 5.00
C ALA A 77 22.71 28.66 3.51
N THR A 78 21.77 28.17 2.69
CA THR A 78 21.69 28.49 1.27
C THR A 78 20.89 29.78 1.09
N SER A 79 21.37 30.73 0.29
CA SER A 79 20.60 31.95 -0.06
C SER A 79 19.87 31.82 -1.39
N ASP A 80 20.40 31.01 -2.30
CA ASP A 80 19.84 30.83 -3.64
C ASP A 80 18.50 30.06 -3.62
N PRO A 81 17.42 30.62 -4.20
CA PRO A 81 16.11 29.99 -4.17
C PRO A 81 16.05 28.70 -4.98
N THR A 82 16.80 28.58 -6.08
CA THR A 82 16.84 27.38 -6.92
C THR A 82 17.53 26.23 -6.18
N ALA A 83 18.67 26.51 -5.54
CA ALA A 83 19.37 25.55 -4.70
C ALA A 83 18.53 25.12 -3.49
N LYS A 84 17.78 26.04 -2.86
CA LYS A 84 16.81 25.67 -1.81
C LYS A 84 15.74 24.73 -2.32
N GLN A 85 15.20 24.93 -3.53
CA GLN A 85 14.22 24.03 -4.12
C GLN A 85 14.83 22.65 -4.38
N GLN A 86 16.04 22.58 -4.94
CA GLN A 86 16.74 21.31 -5.14
C GLN A 86 17.00 20.57 -3.83
N LEU A 87 17.45 21.28 -2.79
CA LEU A 87 17.65 20.69 -1.46
C LEU A 87 16.35 20.15 -0.86
N GLN A 88 15.21 20.82 -1.07
CA GLN A 88 13.91 20.31 -0.63
C GLN A 88 13.48 19.04 -1.39
N THR A 89 13.71 18.99 -2.70
CA THR A 89 13.43 17.79 -3.50
C THR A 89 14.30 16.62 -3.07
N GLU A 90 15.60 16.86 -2.88
CA GLU A 90 16.54 15.84 -2.42
C GLU A 90 16.21 15.36 -1.00
N ALA A 91 15.88 16.27 -0.09
CA ALA A 91 15.41 15.92 1.25
C ALA A 91 14.19 14.99 1.18
N SER A 92 13.20 15.34 0.36
CA SER A 92 11.97 14.55 0.20
C SER A 92 12.29 13.14 -0.31
N LYS A 93 13.17 13.01 -1.30
CA LYS A 93 13.62 11.72 -1.83
C LYS A 93 14.35 10.90 -0.77
N GLN A 94 15.30 11.52 -0.06
CA GLN A 94 16.07 10.87 1.00
C GLN A 94 15.17 10.41 2.15
N MET A 95 14.20 11.22 2.57
CA MET A 95 13.21 10.85 3.59
C MET A 95 12.39 9.63 3.16
N VAL A 96 11.90 9.61 1.92
CA VAL A 96 11.14 8.47 1.38
C VAL A 96 12.03 7.23 1.28
N GLN A 97 13.29 7.36 0.88
CA GLN A 97 14.23 6.23 0.88
C GLN A 97 14.51 5.71 2.30
N ALA A 98 14.70 6.58 3.29
CA ALA A 98 14.92 6.18 4.67
C ALA A 98 13.76 5.36 5.25
N VAL A 99 12.53 5.70 4.87
CA VAL A 99 11.36 4.91 5.26
C VAL A 99 11.30 3.58 4.49
N GLN A 100 11.59 3.57 3.18
CA GLN A 100 11.60 2.33 2.38
C GLN A 100 12.66 1.32 2.82
N THR A 101 13.81 1.79 3.29
CA THR A 101 14.90 0.92 3.77
C THR A 101 14.71 0.48 5.22
N SER A 102 13.70 1.02 5.92
CA SER A 102 13.42 0.65 7.30
C SER A 102 12.72 -0.71 7.35
N PRO A 103 13.25 -1.68 8.13
CA PRO A 103 12.65 -3.00 8.22
C PRO A 103 11.30 -2.94 8.93
N GLY A 104 10.31 -3.67 8.41
CA GLY A 104 9.00 -3.83 9.06
C GLY A 104 8.01 -2.68 8.84
N ILE A 105 8.32 -1.72 7.97
CA ILE A 105 7.39 -0.63 7.62
C ILE A 105 7.54 -0.17 6.16
N SER A 106 6.41 0.07 5.50
CA SER A 106 6.36 0.66 4.16
C SER A 106 6.12 2.17 4.23
N VAL A 107 6.39 2.91 3.16
CA VAL A 107 6.10 4.36 3.08
C VAL A 107 4.64 4.67 3.37
N ASP A 108 3.73 3.85 2.84
CA ASP A 108 2.29 4.01 3.05
C ASP A 108 1.91 3.78 4.53
N GLU A 109 2.44 2.73 5.14
CA GLU A 109 2.26 2.42 6.56
C GLU A 109 2.81 3.53 7.45
N TYR A 110 4.00 4.06 7.13
CA TYR A 110 4.58 5.20 7.83
C TYR A 110 3.66 6.42 7.78
N ARG A 111 3.12 6.74 6.61
CA ARG A 111 2.18 7.87 6.45
C ARG A 111 0.88 7.63 7.22
N THR A 112 0.38 6.40 7.23
CA THR A 112 -0.81 6.01 7.97
C THR A 112 -0.60 6.14 9.47
N ILE A 113 0.52 5.65 10.00
CA ILE A 113 0.87 5.79 11.43
C ILE A 113 1.08 7.26 11.79
N LEU A 114 1.72 8.04 10.94
CA LEU A 114 1.91 9.47 11.14
C LEU A 114 0.57 10.21 11.21
N ALA A 115 -0.36 9.92 10.31
CA ALA A 115 -1.70 10.50 10.29
C ALA A 115 -2.55 10.05 11.50
N ALA A 116 -2.40 8.80 11.92
CA ALA A 116 -3.03 8.28 13.13
C ALA A 116 -2.47 8.97 14.38
N ALA A 117 -1.15 9.17 14.46
CA ALA A 117 -0.49 9.82 15.59
C ALA A 117 -0.93 11.27 15.77
N GLN A 118 -1.18 12.01 14.68
CA GLN A 118 -1.72 13.36 14.78
C GLN A 118 -3.13 13.42 15.40
N LYS A 119 -3.91 12.34 15.27
CA LYS A 119 -5.27 12.24 15.81
C LYS A 119 -5.32 11.54 17.17
N ASP A 120 -4.31 10.73 17.46
CA ASP A 120 -4.24 9.89 18.65
C ASP A 120 -2.99 10.23 19.49
N PRO A 121 -3.15 11.02 20.58
CA PRO A 121 -2.04 11.37 21.46
C PRO A 121 -1.49 10.16 22.24
N VAL A 122 -2.25 9.08 22.39
CA VAL A 122 -1.78 7.84 23.01
C VAL A 122 -0.78 7.15 22.09
N LEU A 123 -1.06 7.13 20.78
CA LEU A 123 -0.14 6.59 19.78
C LEU A 123 1.17 7.40 19.74
N VAL A 124 1.10 8.72 19.81
CA VAL A 124 2.29 9.60 19.93
C VAL A 124 3.14 9.25 21.15
N LYS A 125 2.49 8.99 22.29
CA LYS A 125 3.18 8.59 23.51
C LYS A 125 3.85 7.22 23.36
N LYS A 126 3.18 6.25 22.74
CA LYS A 126 3.76 4.93 22.45
C LYS A 126 4.98 5.04 21.53
N VAL A 127 4.88 5.81 20.45
CA VAL A 127 6.03 6.06 19.55
C VAL A 127 7.19 6.68 20.31
N GLN A 128 6.94 7.68 21.15
CA GLN A 128 7.98 8.30 21.99
C GLN A 128 8.59 7.32 22.99
N ASP A 129 7.79 6.50 23.66
CA ASP A 129 8.27 5.47 24.58
C ASP A 129 9.17 4.46 23.86
N LYS A 130 8.77 4.01 22.66
CA LYS A 130 9.61 3.16 21.81
C LYS A 130 10.90 3.89 21.37
N LEU A 131 10.82 5.14 20.94
CA LEU A 131 12.00 5.94 20.58
C LEU A 131 12.99 6.09 21.74
N GLN A 132 12.50 6.30 22.96
CA GLN A 132 13.31 6.43 24.17
C GLN A 132 13.91 5.09 24.60
N LYS A 133 13.18 3.98 24.42
CA LYS A 133 13.61 2.63 24.78
C LYS A 133 14.56 2.00 23.76
N SER A 134 14.44 2.40 22.49
CA SER A 134 15.31 1.99 21.38
C SER A 134 16.54 2.89 21.22
N ALA A 135 16.53 4.11 21.78
CA ALA A 135 17.77 4.82 22.07
C ALA A 135 18.52 4.01 23.15
N PRO A 136 19.83 3.75 23.00
CA PRO A 136 20.56 3.06 24.05
C PRO A 136 20.41 3.92 25.30
N ALA A 137 19.71 3.36 26.30
CA ALA A 137 19.86 3.83 27.65
C ALA A 137 21.37 3.75 27.93
N GLN A 138 22.04 4.90 27.94
CA GLN A 138 23.33 5.01 28.58
C GLN A 138 23.07 4.68 30.06
N GLN A 139 23.19 3.41 30.40
CA GLN A 139 23.49 2.95 31.74
C GLN A 139 25.00 2.84 31.87
#